data_AF-A0AAV0WYJ2-F1
#
_entry.id   AF-A0AAV0WYJ2-F1
#
_cell.length_a   1.000
_cell.length_b   1.000
_cell.length_c   1.000
_cell.angle_alpha   90.00
_cell.angle_beta   90.00
_cell.angle_gamma   90.00
#
_symmetry.space_group_name_H-M   'P 1'
#
loop_
_entity.id
_entity.type
_entity.pdbx_description
1 polymer ?
#
loop_
_entity_poly.entity_id
_entity_poly.type
_entity_poly.pdbx_seq_one_letter_code
_entity_poly.pdbx_strand_id
1 'polypeptide(L)'
;MESVCMTLNPNEDESPDKICQFQDTQLNTLFSENYIPVNCRSSLEGVWQFAYQNRFRFTGECNNPEAQIKSCQTAGTQFLITNQKFNITYKKCPGMTGTFDGVVEYSCLGDWFVDKNHFFAVANTKESRKDEKYRCFLKNRDDDLYIGVSITAECNTLQT
;
A
#
# COMPACT_ATOMS: atom_id res chain seq x y z
N MET A 1 -3.23 2.56 24.50
CA MET A 1 -3.12 1.18 25.02
C MET A 1 -1.86 0.60 24.40
N GLU A 2 -0.90 0.19 25.23
CA GLU A 2 0.33 -0.46 24.74
C GLU A 2 -0.02 -1.90 24.36
N SER A 3 0.30 -2.29 23.12
CA SER A 3 0.20 -3.68 22.67
C SER A 3 1.29 -4.51 23.38
N VAL A 4 0.88 -5.60 24.03
CA VAL A 4 1.80 -6.51 24.72
C VAL A 4 2.57 -7.32 23.68
N CYS A 5 3.88 -7.14 23.58
CA CYS A 5 4.75 -8.04 22.81
C CYS A 5 4.87 -9.38 23.55
N MET A 6 4.56 -10.47 22.86
CA MET A 6 4.75 -11.83 23.38
C MET A 6 5.91 -12.53 22.67
N THR A 7 6.81 -13.12 23.46
CA THR A 7 7.92 -13.92 22.94
C THR A 7 7.43 -15.35 22.73
N LEU A 8 7.48 -15.84 21.49
CA LEU A 8 7.21 -17.25 21.19
C LEU A 8 8.37 -18.11 21.72
N ASN A 9 8.04 -19.32 22.20
CA ASN A 9 9.08 -20.24 22.66
C ASN A 9 9.95 -20.69 21.47
N PRO A 10 11.29 -20.69 21.60
CA PRO A 10 12.20 -20.98 20.50
C PRO A 10 12.15 -22.43 19.98
N ASN A 11 11.42 -23.32 20.67
CA ASN A 11 11.26 -24.73 20.30
C ASN A 11 9.84 -25.06 19.80
N GLU A 12 8.96 -24.07 19.67
CA GLU A 12 7.62 -24.26 19.10
C GLU A 12 7.60 -23.92 17.62
N ASP A 13 6.91 -24.74 16.84
CA ASP A 13 6.70 -24.50 15.42
C ASP A 13 5.86 -23.24 15.22
N GLU A 14 6.42 -22.25 14.53
CA GLU A 14 5.85 -20.92 14.27
C GLU A 14 4.76 -21.01 13.18
N SER A 15 3.70 -21.78 13.44
CA SER A 15 2.56 -21.84 12.51
C SER A 15 1.68 -20.59 12.66
N PRO A 16 1.27 -19.94 11.54
CA PRO A 16 0.29 -18.86 11.56
C PRO A 16 -0.98 -19.21 12.35
N ASP A 17 -1.39 -20.48 12.33
CA ASP A 17 -2.59 -20.96 13.03
C ASP A 17 -2.49 -20.83 14.55
N LYS A 18 -1.29 -20.94 15.12
CA LYS A 18 -1.07 -20.75 16.57
C LYS A 18 -1.04 -19.28 16.95
N ILE A 19 -0.46 -18.42 16.11
CA ILE A 19 -0.41 -16.97 16.33
C ILE A 19 -1.83 -16.38 16.26
N CYS A 20 -2.65 -16.89 15.34
CA CYS A 20 -4.04 -16.45 15.17
C CYS A 20 -5.02 -17.01 16.22
N GLN A 21 -4.59 -17.93 17.11
CA GLN A 21 -5.42 -18.39 18.24
C GLN A 21 -5.53 -17.36 19.37
N PHE A 22 -4.61 -16.40 19.42
CA PHE A 22 -4.65 -15.32 20.39
C PHE A 22 -5.70 -14.31 19.96
N GLN A 23 -6.90 -14.44 20.52
CA GLN A 23 -7.96 -13.45 20.41
C GLN A 23 -7.59 -12.22 21.23
N ASP A 24 -6.81 -11.31 20.65
CA ASP A 24 -6.73 -9.96 21.16
C ASP A 24 -6.81 -8.90 20.07
N THR A 25 -7.43 -7.80 20.45
CA THR A 25 -8.44 -7.04 19.68
C THR A 25 -7.92 -6.06 18.63
N GLN A 26 -6.64 -6.17 18.24
CA GLN A 26 -6.02 -5.27 17.27
C GLN A 26 -5.10 -6.05 16.32
N LEU A 27 -5.55 -6.23 15.07
CA LEU A 27 -4.74 -6.78 14.00
C LEU A 27 -3.69 -5.74 13.59
N ASN A 28 -2.42 -6.05 13.82
CA ASN A 28 -1.29 -5.26 13.36
C ASN A 28 -0.67 -5.91 12.13
N THR A 29 -0.55 -5.14 11.04
CA THR A 29 0.12 -5.63 9.84
C THR A 29 1.63 -5.55 10.03
N LEU A 30 2.32 -6.65 9.78
CA LEU A 30 3.77 -6.73 9.81
C LEU A 30 4.31 -6.93 8.39
N PHE A 31 5.50 -6.37 8.12
CA PHE A 31 6.16 -6.45 6.82
C PHE A 31 7.42 -7.29 6.93
N SER A 32 7.59 -8.24 6.00
CA SER A 32 8.87 -8.95 5.87
C SER A 32 9.92 -8.02 5.24
N GLU A 33 11.08 -7.90 5.89
CA GLU A 33 12.21 -7.16 5.34
C GLU A 33 12.75 -7.84 4.06
N ASN A 34 12.69 -9.17 4.02
CA ASN A 34 13.06 -10.02 2.90
C ASN A 34 11.81 -10.50 2.15
N TYR A 35 10.97 -9.56 1.71
CA TYR A 35 9.73 -9.88 1.01
C TYR A 35 9.97 -10.51 -0.37
N ILE A 36 9.04 -11.38 -0.77
CA ILE A 36 8.95 -11.91 -2.13
C ILE A 36 7.78 -11.19 -2.81
N PRO A 37 8.03 -10.37 -3.85
CA PRO A 37 6.96 -9.64 -4.52
C PRO A 37 5.92 -10.57 -5.13
N VAL A 38 4.65 -10.19 -4.99
CA VAL A 38 3.52 -10.88 -5.61
C VAL A 38 2.99 -10.08 -6.80
N ASN A 39 2.14 -10.69 -7.60
CA ASN A 39 1.50 -10.00 -8.73
C ASN A 39 0.54 -8.92 -8.22
N CYS A 40 0.65 -7.70 -8.75
CA CYS A 40 -0.19 -6.57 -8.38
C CYS A 40 -1.62 -6.67 -8.90
N ARG A 41 -1.92 -7.61 -9.80
CA ARG A 41 -3.21 -7.70 -10.50
C ARG A 41 -4.40 -7.83 -9.55
N SER A 42 -4.27 -8.60 -8.47
CA SER A 42 -5.32 -8.72 -7.46
C SER A 42 -5.52 -7.43 -6.68
N SER A 43 -4.45 -6.66 -6.45
CA SER A 43 -4.46 -5.41 -5.69
C SER A 43 -4.93 -4.20 -6.50
N LEU A 44 -4.32 -3.98 -7.67
CA LEU A 44 -4.57 -2.85 -8.55
C LEU A 44 -4.13 -3.19 -9.98
N GLU A 45 -5.06 -3.19 -10.93
CA GLU A 45 -4.81 -3.37 -12.36
C GLU A 45 -5.40 -2.17 -13.11
N GLY A 46 -4.68 -1.64 -14.11
CA GLY A 46 -5.19 -0.57 -14.98
C GLY A 46 -4.27 0.63 -15.13
N VAL A 47 -4.79 1.62 -15.85
CA VAL A 47 -4.26 2.99 -15.89
C VAL A 47 -5.34 3.90 -15.32
N TRP A 48 -4.97 4.67 -14.29
CA TRP A 48 -5.90 5.52 -13.57
C TRP A 48 -5.34 6.94 -13.55
N GLN A 49 -6.10 7.91 -14.08
CA GLN A 49 -5.85 9.31 -13.76
C GLN A 49 -6.38 9.57 -12.36
N PHE A 50 -5.66 10.34 -11.55
CA PHE A 50 -6.10 10.65 -10.19
C PHE A 50 -5.85 12.11 -9.83
N ALA A 51 -6.71 12.61 -8.96
CA ALA A 51 -6.43 13.79 -8.15
C ALA A 51 -5.98 13.33 -6.77
N TYR A 52 -5.11 14.09 -6.09
CA TYR A 52 -4.62 13.71 -4.76
C TYR A 52 -4.69 14.84 -3.77
N GLN A 53 -4.90 14.45 -2.51
CA GLN A 53 -4.86 15.32 -1.36
C GLN A 53 -3.84 14.79 -0.36
N ASN A 54 -3.00 15.67 0.18
CA ASN A 54 -2.17 15.36 1.34
C ASN A 54 -2.45 16.37 2.45
N ARG A 55 -3.31 15.98 3.39
CA ARG A 55 -3.79 16.84 4.49
C ARG A 55 -2.68 17.35 5.41
N PHE A 56 -1.49 16.73 5.39
CA PHE A 56 -0.33 17.14 6.18
C PHE A 56 0.60 18.09 5.44
N ARG A 57 0.48 18.18 4.09
CA ARG A 57 1.37 19.01 3.26
C ARG A 57 0.68 20.22 2.65
N PHE A 58 -0.60 20.12 2.29
CA PHE A 58 -1.33 21.21 1.65
C PHE A 58 -2.86 21.10 1.86
N THR A 59 -3.56 22.20 1.63
CA THR A 59 -5.03 22.27 1.67
C THR A 59 -5.60 22.16 0.25
N GLY A 60 -6.74 21.46 0.12
CA GLY A 60 -7.40 21.23 -1.16
C GLY A 60 -6.94 19.95 -1.87
N GLU A 61 -7.46 19.74 -3.08
CA GLU A 61 -7.15 18.60 -3.94
C GLU A 61 -6.33 19.08 -5.13
N CYS A 62 -5.23 18.38 -5.43
CA CYS A 62 -4.45 18.61 -6.62
C CYS A 62 -4.92 17.68 -7.74
N ASN A 63 -5.63 18.24 -8.71
CA ASN A 63 -6.07 17.54 -9.92
C ASN A 63 -5.21 17.98 -11.12
N ASN A 64 -4.27 17.13 -11.53
CA ASN A 64 -3.44 17.35 -12.71
C ASN A 64 -3.65 16.20 -13.71
N PRO A 65 -3.93 16.48 -15.00
CA PRO A 65 -4.23 15.44 -16.00
C PRO A 65 -3.07 14.49 -16.27
N GLU A 66 -1.83 14.88 -15.96
CA GLU A 66 -0.65 14.03 -16.10
C GLU A 66 -0.39 13.13 -14.88
N ALA A 67 -1.13 13.31 -13.78
CA ALA A 67 -1.03 12.45 -12.60
C ALA A 67 -1.76 11.12 -12.88
N GLN A 68 -1.01 10.02 -12.80
CA GLN A 68 -1.54 8.70 -13.15
C GLN A 68 -0.91 7.55 -12.36
N ILE A 69 -1.71 6.50 -12.13
CA ILE A 69 -1.26 5.19 -11.66
C ILE A 69 -1.24 4.24 -12.86
N LYS A 70 -0.16 3.47 -13.01
CA LYS A 70 -0.02 2.46 -14.06
C LYS A 70 0.38 1.12 -13.45
N SER A 71 -0.51 0.14 -13.54
CA SER A 71 -0.30 -1.21 -12.99
C SER A 71 -0.71 -2.31 -13.97
N CYS A 72 0.10 -3.36 -14.07
CA CYS A 72 -0.19 -4.58 -14.83
C CYS A 72 -0.63 -4.38 -16.29
N GLN A 73 -0.07 -3.39 -17.00
CA GLN A 73 -0.48 -3.05 -18.37
C GLN A 73 0.31 -3.81 -19.47
N THR A 74 1.30 -4.60 -19.09
CA THR A 74 2.15 -5.30 -20.05
C THR A 74 1.63 -6.71 -20.27
N ALA A 75 1.22 -7.01 -21.50
CA ALA A 75 0.81 -8.36 -21.89
C ALA A 75 2.02 -9.31 -21.95
N GLY A 76 1.87 -10.50 -21.37
CA GLY A 76 2.61 -11.71 -21.76
C GLY A 76 4.12 -11.56 -21.92
N THR A 77 4.83 -11.07 -20.90
CA THR A 77 6.28 -11.24 -20.83
C THR A 77 6.59 -12.59 -20.17
N GLN A 78 7.63 -13.26 -20.66
CA GLN A 78 8.19 -14.47 -20.03
C GLN A 78 8.83 -14.19 -18.65
N PHE A 79 8.91 -12.93 -18.26
CA PHE A 79 9.41 -12.48 -16.96
C PHE A 79 8.25 -12.16 -16.02
N LEU A 80 7.98 -13.08 -15.09
CA LEU A 80 6.91 -12.97 -14.09
C LEU A 80 6.99 -11.71 -13.21
N ILE A 81 8.15 -11.02 -13.19
CA ILE A 81 8.41 -9.84 -12.37
C ILE A 81 7.72 -8.56 -12.87
N THR A 82 7.35 -8.48 -14.15
CA THR A 82 6.85 -7.21 -14.73
C THR A 82 5.54 -6.76 -14.08
N ASN A 83 4.70 -7.70 -13.66
CA ASN A 83 3.42 -7.42 -13.01
C ASN A 83 3.51 -7.42 -11.47
N GLN A 84 4.71 -7.52 -10.90
CA GLN A 84 4.92 -7.44 -9.45
C GLN A 84 5.17 -6.00 -8.97
N LYS A 85 5.11 -5.03 -9.90
CA LYS A 85 5.36 -3.62 -9.64
C LYS A 85 4.35 -2.74 -10.35
N PHE A 86 4.10 -1.57 -9.77
CA PHE A 86 3.34 -0.50 -10.40
C PHE A 86 3.95 0.87 -10.07
N ASN A 87 3.61 1.86 -10.89
CA ASN A 87 4.12 3.21 -10.75
C ASN A 87 2.98 4.20 -10.46
N ILE A 88 3.21 5.11 -9.53
CA ILE A 88 2.39 6.30 -9.32
C ILE A 88 3.20 7.51 -9.77
N THR A 89 2.66 8.24 -10.74
CA THR A 89 3.19 9.52 -11.20
C THR A 89 2.41 10.64 -10.54
N TYR A 90 3.05 11.37 -9.64
CA TYR A 90 2.55 12.61 -9.05
C TYR A 90 3.00 13.80 -9.89
N LYS A 91 2.12 14.79 -9.97
CA LYS A 91 2.37 16.05 -10.67
C LYS A 91 1.94 17.22 -9.82
N LYS A 92 2.70 18.32 -9.89
CA LYS A 92 2.35 19.55 -9.17
C LYS A 92 1.12 20.22 -9.79
N CYS A 93 0.36 20.93 -8.97
CA CYS A 93 -0.76 21.75 -9.44
C CYS A 93 -0.36 23.24 -9.46
N PRO A 94 -0.62 23.96 -10.57
CA PRO A 94 -0.35 25.40 -10.65
C PRO A 94 -1.06 26.15 -9.52
N GLY A 95 -0.33 27.03 -8.83
CA GLY A 95 -0.87 27.83 -7.73
C GLY A 95 -1.05 27.12 -6.39
N MET A 96 -0.73 25.81 -6.29
CA MET A 96 -0.80 25.06 -5.03
C MET A 96 0.59 24.77 -4.47
N THR A 97 0.93 25.41 -3.35
CA THR A 97 2.15 25.13 -2.61
C THR A 97 2.08 23.76 -1.93
N GLY A 98 3.19 23.02 -1.87
CA GLY A 98 3.26 21.68 -1.26
C GLY A 98 2.88 20.51 -2.18
N THR A 99 2.32 20.78 -3.36
CA THR A 99 2.18 19.79 -4.45
C THR A 99 3.54 19.53 -5.11
N PHE A 100 3.76 18.34 -5.67
CA PHE A 100 5.09 17.94 -6.15
C PHE A 100 5.02 17.11 -7.43
N ASP A 101 6.12 17.13 -8.19
CA ASP A 101 6.38 16.22 -9.30
C ASP A 101 7.22 15.05 -8.81
N GLY A 102 6.80 13.82 -9.08
CA GLY A 102 7.55 12.65 -8.65
C GLY A 102 6.99 11.35 -9.20
N VAL A 103 7.85 10.34 -9.35
CA VAL A 103 7.43 8.98 -9.72
C VAL A 103 7.84 8.04 -8.61
N VAL A 104 6.87 7.32 -8.06
CA VAL A 104 7.09 6.31 -7.02
C VAL A 104 6.81 4.94 -7.62
N GLU A 105 7.79 4.05 -7.53
CA GLU A 105 7.65 2.65 -7.94
C GLU A 105 7.41 1.79 -6.69
N TYR A 106 6.34 1.02 -6.72
CA TYR A 106 5.96 0.11 -5.64
C TYR A 106 6.03 -1.34 -6.10
N SER A 107 6.56 -2.21 -5.25
CA SER A 107 6.42 -3.66 -5.34
C SER A 107 5.22 -4.12 -4.51
N CYS A 108 4.38 -4.99 -5.06
CA CYS A 108 3.23 -5.54 -4.35
C CYS A 108 3.65 -6.69 -3.43
N LEU A 109 3.12 -6.68 -2.20
CA LEU A 109 3.46 -7.65 -1.16
C LEU A 109 2.30 -8.59 -0.81
N GLY A 110 1.08 -8.19 -1.10
CA GLY A 110 -0.13 -8.95 -0.85
C GLY A 110 -1.34 -8.05 -0.67
N ASP A 111 -2.52 -8.65 -0.70
CA ASP A 111 -3.79 -7.97 -0.48
C ASP A 111 -4.78 -8.86 0.27
N TRP A 112 -5.70 -8.24 0.99
CA TRP A 112 -6.74 -8.91 1.77
C TRP A 112 -7.99 -8.05 1.85
N PHE A 113 -9.11 -8.69 2.20
CA PHE A 113 -10.39 -8.02 2.34
C PHE A 113 -10.83 -8.04 3.80
N VAL A 114 -11.34 -6.91 4.28
CA VAL A 114 -12.07 -6.79 5.54
C VAL A 114 -13.42 -6.19 5.21
N ASP A 115 -14.48 -6.98 5.33
CA ASP A 115 -15.83 -6.63 4.88
C ASP A 115 -15.86 -6.18 3.41
N LYS A 116 -16.09 -4.89 3.18
CA LYS A 116 -16.14 -4.26 1.84
C LYS A 116 -14.85 -3.54 1.47
N ASN A 117 -13.91 -3.46 2.40
CA ASN A 117 -12.64 -2.76 2.23
C ASN A 117 -11.59 -3.73 1.68
N HIS A 118 -10.90 -3.29 0.65
CA HIS A 118 -9.79 -4.01 0.03
C HIS A 118 -8.49 -3.32 0.40
N PHE A 119 -7.67 -4.01 1.19
CA PHE A 119 -6.37 -3.53 1.63
C PHE A 119 -5.28 -4.20 0.81
N PHE A 120 -4.25 -3.45 0.45
CA PHE A 120 -3.07 -4.02 -0.16
C PHE A 120 -1.79 -3.36 0.34
N ALA A 121 -0.77 -4.20 0.55
CA ALA A 121 0.52 -3.84 1.11
C ALA A 121 1.57 -3.74 0.01
N VAL A 122 2.40 -2.70 0.08
CA VAL A 122 3.42 -2.42 -0.94
C VAL A 122 4.74 -1.96 -0.32
N ALA A 123 5.83 -2.11 -1.09
CA ALA A 123 7.15 -1.57 -0.75
C ALA A 123 7.62 -0.60 -1.84
N ASN A 124 7.98 0.63 -1.46
CA ASN A 124 8.64 1.59 -2.33
C ASN A 124 10.05 1.08 -2.66
N THR A 125 10.33 0.85 -3.93
CA THR A 125 11.58 0.21 -4.37
C THR A 125 12.80 1.13 -4.28
N LYS A 126 12.58 2.44 -4.12
CA LYS A 126 13.63 3.46 -4.04
C LYS A 126 13.81 4.08 -2.65
N GLU A 127 13.07 3.61 -1.65
CA GLU A 127 13.18 4.08 -0.26
C GLU A 127 13.89 3.05 0.61
N SER A 128 14.84 3.52 1.42
CA SER A 128 15.65 2.69 2.30
C SER A 128 15.18 2.75 3.75
N ARG A 129 14.55 3.86 4.16
CA ARG A 129 14.03 4.06 5.51
C ARG A 129 12.78 3.20 5.72
N LYS A 130 12.83 2.28 6.69
CA LYS A 130 11.83 1.23 6.87
C LYS A 130 10.42 1.78 7.12
N ASP A 131 10.32 2.85 7.90
CA ASP A 131 9.10 3.59 8.19
C ASP A 131 8.48 4.25 6.95
N GLU A 132 9.30 4.61 5.95
CA GLU A 132 8.84 5.22 4.69
C GLU A 132 8.70 4.25 3.51
N LYS A 133 9.42 3.12 3.59
CA LYS A 133 9.46 2.10 2.52
C LYS A 133 8.12 1.38 2.39
N TYR A 134 7.51 0.99 3.49
CA TYR A 134 6.30 0.18 3.48
C TYR A 134 5.04 1.03 3.59
N ARG A 135 4.05 0.73 2.76
CA ARG A 135 2.78 1.46 2.68
C ARG A 135 1.64 0.49 2.52
N CYS A 136 0.48 0.91 2.99
CA CYS A 136 -0.78 0.22 2.77
C CYS A 136 -1.69 1.13 1.98
N PHE A 137 -2.48 0.51 1.12
CA PHE A 137 -3.51 1.16 0.35
C PHE A 137 -4.86 0.57 0.75
N LEU A 138 -5.88 1.40 0.72
CA LEU A 138 -7.26 1.03 1.04
C LEU A 138 -8.16 1.48 -0.11
N LYS A 139 -8.85 0.54 -0.73
CA LYS A 139 -9.92 0.78 -1.70
C LYS A 139 -11.25 0.33 -1.10
N ASN A 140 -12.30 1.16 -1.17
CA ASN A 140 -13.64 0.74 -0.82
C ASN A 140 -14.34 0.13 -2.04
N ARG A 141 -15.12 -0.95 -1.86
CA ARG A 141 -15.92 -1.52 -2.94
C ARG A 141 -17.14 -0.66 -3.30
N ASP A 142 -17.75 0.01 -2.32
CA ASP A 142 -18.92 0.86 -2.54
C ASP A 142 -18.53 2.24 -3.11
N ASP A 143 -17.26 2.65 -2.91
CA ASP A 143 -16.70 3.89 -3.45
C ASP A 143 -15.36 3.60 -4.14
N ASP A 144 -15.45 3.12 -5.38
CA ASP A 144 -14.31 2.66 -6.17
C ASP A 144 -13.49 3.81 -6.78
N LEU A 145 -13.93 5.06 -6.59
CA LEU A 145 -13.27 6.28 -7.06
C LEU A 145 -12.18 6.77 -6.09
N TYR A 146 -12.15 6.28 -4.85
CA TYR A 146 -11.19 6.72 -3.84
C TYR A 146 -10.24 5.59 -3.42
N ILE A 147 -8.96 5.96 -3.29
CA ILE A 147 -7.91 5.11 -2.74
C ILE A 147 -7.23 5.89 -1.62
N GLY A 148 -7.27 5.35 -0.41
CA GLY A 148 -6.51 5.83 0.73
C GLY A 148 -5.10 5.22 0.75
N VAL A 149 -4.11 5.99 1.20
CA VAL A 149 -2.72 5.54 1.34
C VAL A 149 -2.21 5.90 2.72
N SER A 150 -1.58 4.96 3.41
CA SER A 150 -1.02 5.20 4.74
C SER A 150 0.21 6.11 4.66
N ILE A 151 0.51 6.82 5.74
CA ILE A 151 1.74 7.66 5.84
C ILE A 151 2.90 6.85 6.39
N THR A 152 2.61 5.82 7.18
CA THR A 152 3.58 4.91 7.80
C THR A 152 3.30 3.48 7.32
N ALA A 153 4.05 2.52 7.82
CA ALA A 153 3.82 1.09 7.61
C ALA A 153 2.58 0.55 8.35
N GLU A 154 1.73 1.40 8.94
CA GLU A 154 0.59 0.96 9.74
C GLU A 154 -0.71 0.94 8.92
N CYS A 155 -1.17 -0.25 8.50
CA CYS A 155 -2.38 -0.38 7.69
C CYS A 155 -3.67 -0.15 8.48
N ASN A 156 -3.65 -0.40 9.79
CA ASN A 156 -4.81 -0.27 10.69
C ASN A 156 -5.26 1.19 10.90
N THR A 157 -4.41 2.16 10.53
CA THR A 157 -4.74 3.60 10.59
C THR A 157 -5.60 4.06 9.41
N LEU A 158 -5.75 3.23 8.37
CA LEU A 158 -6.60 3.53 7.23
C LEU A 158 -8.05 3.23 7.55
N GLN A 159 -8.86 4.28 7.61
CA GLN A 159 -10.31 4.20 7.70
C GLN A 159 -10.91 4.85 6.46
N THR A 160 -11.95 4.22 5.92
CA THR A 160 -12.78 4.75 4.84
C THR A 160 -13.81 5.74 5.37
#